data_AF-A0A2D9ZB58-F1
#
_entry.id   AF-A0A2D9ZB58-F1
#
_cell.length_a   1.000
_cell.length_b   1.000
_cell.length_c   1.000
_cell.angle_alpha   90.00
_cell.angle_beta   90.00
_cell.angle_gamma   90.00
#
_symmetry.space_group_name_H-M   'P 1'
#
loop_
_entity.id
_entity.type
_entity.pdbx_description
1 polymer ?
#
loop_
_entity_poly.entity_id
_entity_poly.type
_entity_poly.pdbx_seq_one_letter_code
_entity_poly.pdbx_strand_id
1 'polypeptide(L)'
;MNCLFLSSDLMFGPRVAHAASLHGSHVKTVLSPGKLEDELGEGQYDLVILDLSCSLFEPAGVISRLKASGQNVRTLAFGPHVQEEKLQAAVEAGIETVMTNGQFNQNLLQIFSGG
;
A
#
# COMPACT_ATOMS: atom_id res chain seq x y z
N MET A 1 -3.83 -7.67 11.87
CA MET A 1 -3.22 -7.57 10.53
C MET A 1 -2.20 -6.45 10.55
N ASN A 2 -1.02 -6.67 9.98
CA ASN A 2 0.01 -5.65 9.83
C ASN A 2 0.01 -5.12 8.40
N CYS A 3 -0.07 -3.81 8.23
CA CYS A 3 -0.14 -3.16 6.94
C CYS A 3 0.94 -2.10 6.77
N LEU A 4 1.60 -2.10 5.61
CA LEU A 4 2.51 -1.04 5.20
C LEU A 4 1.77 -0.07 4.28
N PHE A 5 1.83 1.22 4.61
CA PHE A 5 1.27 2.28 3.79
C PHE A 5 2.40 3.12 3.18
N LEU A 6 2.64 2.94 1.88
CA LEU A 6 3.66 3.63 1.10
C LEU A 6 3.05 4.87 0.44
N SER A 7 3.19 6.01 1.09
CA SER A 7 2.74 7.30 0.55
C SER A 7 3.59 8.42 1.13
N SER A 8 3.79 9.49 0.38
CA SER A 8 4.33 10.75 0.91
C SER A 8 3.27 11.63 1.57
N ASP A 9 1.99 11.28 1.43
CA ASP A 9 0.88 12.12 1.85
C ASP A 9 0.50 11.88 3.32
N LEU A 10 0.74 12.92 4.12
CA LEU A 10 0.45 12.93 5.55
C LEU A 10 -1.05 12.99 5.86
N MET A 11 -1.93 13.27 4.89
CA MET A 11 -3.37 13.30 5.12
C MET A 11 -3.99 11.90 5.02
N PHE A 12 -3.46 11.04 4.14
CA PHE A 12 -3.96 9.67 4.01
C PHE A 12 -3.49 8.75 5.14
N GLY A 13 -2.22 8.87 5.58
CA GLY A 13 -1.65 8.00 6.63
C GLY A 13 -2.53 7.85 7.88
N PRO A 14 -2.95 8.96 8.52
CA PRO A 14 -3.82 8.91 9.70
C PRO A 14 -5.19 8.30 9.43
N ARG A 15 -5.76 8.49 8.23
CA ARG A 15 -7.06 7.91 7.86
C ARG A 15 -6.99 6.40 7.72
N VAL A 16 -5.94 5.90 7.04
CA VAL A 16 -5.69 4.47 6.87
C VAL A 16 -5.40 3.83 8.22
N ALA A 17 -4.55 4.46 9.04
CA ALA A 17 -4.26 3.99 10.40
C ALA A 17 -5.51 3.97 11.29
N HIS A 18 -6.37 4.99 11.20
CA HIS A 18 -7.60 5.04 11.97
C HIS A 18 -8.55 3.89 11.59
N ALA A 19 -8.78 3.66 10.31
CA ALA A 19 -9.64 2.57 9.85
C ALA A 19 -9.10 1.18 10.20
N ALA A 20 -7.79 0.97 10.05
CA ALA A 20 -7.16 -0.27 10.48
C ALA A 20 -7.33 -0.48 12.00
N SER A 21 -7.16 0.58 12.80
CA SER A 21 -7.36 0.53 14.24
C SER A 21 -8.78 0.14 14.65
N LEU A 22 -9.80 0.50 13.87
CA LEU A 22 -11.19 0.07 14.13
C LEU A 22 -11.36 -1.46 14.02
N HIS A 23 -10.48 -2.12 13.27
CA HIS A 23 -10.45 -3.57 13.07
C HIS A 23 -9.27 -4.25 13.80
N GLY A 24 -8.65 -3.59 14.78
CA GLY A 24 -7.52 -4.15 15.55
C GLY A 24 -6.27 -4.40 14.69
N SER A 25 -6.15 -3.70 13.55
CA SER A 25 -5.03 -3.81 12.62
C SER A 25 -4.05 -2.65 12.79
N HIS A 26 -2.78 -2.90 12.50
CA HIS A 26 -1.71 -1.93 12.62
C HIS A 26 -1.26 -1.47 11.24
N VAL A 27 -1.18 -0.15 11.04
CA VAL A 27 -0.67 0.44 9.80
C VAL A 27 0.60 1.20 10.11
N LYS A 28 1.66 0.93 9.36
CA LYS A 28 2.91 1.66 9.43
C LYS A 28 3.15 2.42 8.14
N THR A 29 3.22 3.75 8.25
CA THR A 29 3.45 4.63 7.11
C THR A 29 4.94 4.70 6.79
N VAL A 30 5.28 4.42 5.54
CA VAL A 30 6.63 4.46 5.02
C VAL A 30 6.71 5.60 4.02
N LEU A 31 7.54 6.60 4.33
CA LEU A 31 7.70 7.81 3.52
C LEU A 31 8.88 7.73 2.54
N SER A 32 9.67 6.64 2.58
CA SER A 32 10.84 6.48 1.72
C SER A 32 11.07 5.02 1.34
N PRO A 33 11.46 4.74 0.09
CA PRO A 33 11.69 3.37 -0.38
C PRO A 33 12.81 2.65 0.37
N GLY A 34 13.85 3.37 0.83
CA GLY A 34 14.92 2.75 1.65
C GLY A 34 14.45 2.24 3.01
N LYS A 35 13.35 2.79 3.56
CA LYS A 35 12.75 2.30 4.80
C LYS A 35 11.92 1.03 4.57
N LEU A 36 11.35 0.84 3.38
CA LEU A 36 10.52 -0.33 3.08
C LEU A 36 11.26 -1.65 3.32
N GLU A 37 12.53 -1.72 2.92
CA GLU A 37 13.34 -2.94 3.08
C GLU A 37 13.65 -3.25 4.54
N ASP A 38 13.98 -2.21 5.30
CA ASP A 38 14.25 -2.30 6.74
C ASP A 38 13.00 -2.83 7.45
N GLU A 39 11.83 -2.24 7.15
CA GLU A 39 10.54 -2.67 7.67
C GLU A 39 10.23 -4.13 7.34
N LEU A 40 10.38 -4.53 6.08
CA LEU A 40 10.18 -5.92 5.64
C LEU A 40 11.17 -6.89 6.28
N GLY A 41 12.33 -6.42 6.76
CA GLY A 41 13.28 -7.21 7.54
C GLY A 41 12.92 -7.28 9.03
N GLU A 42 12.34 -6.22 9.60
CA GLU A 42 11.96 -6.16 11.01
C GLU A 42 10.69 -6.96 11.35
N GLY A 43 9.79 -7.15 10.38
CA GLY A 43 8.49 -7.75 10.66
C GLY A 43 7.79 -8.41 9.48
N GLN A 44 6.70 -9.11 9.80
CA GLN A 44 5.77 -9.69 8.83
C GLN A 44 4.61 -8.74 8.56
N TYR A 45 4.23 -8.61 7.29
CA TYR A 45 3.10 -7.80 6.85
C TYR A 45 2.11 -8.63 6.03
N ASP A 46 0.83 -8.32 6.16
CA ASP A 46 -0.25 -9.00 5.45
C ASP A 46 -0.71 -8.21 4.22
N LEU A 47 -0.54 -6.88 4.25
CA LEU A 47 -1.01 -5.96 3.21
C LEU A 47 -0.04 -4.80 3.01
N VAL A 48 0.32 -4.50 1.76
CA VAL A 48 1.04 -3.30 1.37
C VAL A 48 0.14 -2.45 0.49
N ILE A 49 -0.05 -1.20 0.89
CA ILE A 49 -0.83 -0.20 0.17
C ILE A 49 0.12 0.83 -0.42
N LEU A 50 0.05 1.03 -1.73
CA LEU A 50 0.89 1.93 -2.51
C LEU A 50 0.07 3.10 -3.06
N ASP A 51 0.50 4.32 -2.75
CA ASP A 51 -0.04 5.54 -3.34
C ASP A 51 0.68 5.88 -4.65
N LEU A 52 0.00 5.68 -5.77
CA LEU A 52 0.51 6.01 -7.12
C LEU A 52 0.55 7.52 -7.38
N SER A 53 -0.14 8.32 -6.56
CA SER A 53 0.01 9.77 -6.61
C SER A 53 1.44 10.19 -6.22
N CYS A 54 2.10 9.37 -5.39
CA CYS A 54 3.47 9.58 -4.95
C CYS A 54 4.49 9.03 -5.95
N SER A 55 5.30 9.90 -6.54
CA SER A 55 6.38 9.47 -7.45
C SER A 55 7.60 8.86 -6.73
N LEU A 56 7.61 8.79 -5.39
CA LEU A 56 8.72 8.22 -4.62
C LEU A 56 8.71 6.69 -4.62
N PHE A 57 7.56 6.07 -4.90
CA PHE A 57 7.41 4.63 -4.85
C PHE A 57 6.94 4.10 -6.20
N GLU A 58 7.81 3.32 -6.85
CA GLU A 58 7.45 2.65 -8.09
C GLU A 58 6.89 1.25 -7.80
N PRO A 59 5.76 0.86 -8.41
CA PRO A 59 5.13 -0.45 -8.19
C PRO A 59 6.08 -1.62 -8.42
N ALA A 60 6.87 -1.58 -9.50
CA ALA A 60 7.84 -2.61 -9.83
C ALA A 60 8.92 -2.75 -8.74
N GLY A 61 9.40 -1.62 -8.20
CA GLY A 61 10.36 -1.61 -7.10
C GLY A 61 9.78 -2.25 -5.85
N VAL A 62 8.55 -1.88 -5.47
CA VAL A 62 7.85 -2.45 -4.31
C VAL A 62 7.67 -3.96 -4.44
N ILE A 63 7.15 -4.44 -5.58
CA ILE A 63 6.98 -5.87 -5.83
C ILE A 63 8.32 -6.61 -5.78
N SER A 64 9.39 -6.03 -6.34
CA SER A 64 10.72 -6.62 -6.27
C SER A 64 11.21 -6.78 -4.83
N ARG A 65 11.02 -5.78 -3.96
CA ARG A 65 11.38 -5.87 -2.53
C ARG A 65 10.53 -6.90 -1.78
N LEU A 66 9.23 -6.96 -2.04
CA LEU A 66 8.34 -7.94 -1.42
C LEU A 66 8.71 -9.37 -1.81
N LYS A 67 9.01 -9.60 -3.10
CA LYS A 67 9.51 -10.90 -3.58
C LYS A 67 10.86 -11.25 -2.94
N ALA A 68 11.75 -10.28 -2.78
CA ALA A 68 13.05 -10.47 -2.14
C ALA A 68 12.93 -10.80 -0.64
N SER A 69 11.93 -10.28 0.07
CA SER A 69 11.71 -10.65 1.47
C SER A 69 11.12 -12.06 1.65
N GLY A 70 10.58 -12.66 0.58
CA GLY A 70 9.98 -13.99 0.58
C GLY A 70 8.65 -14.06 1.33
N GLN A 71 8.09 -12.93 1.75
CA GLN A 71 6.81 -12.86 2.46
C GLN A 71 5.64 -12.89 1.48
N ASN A 72 4.55 -13.58 1.86
CA ASN A 72 3.32 -13.58 1.09
C ASN A 72 2.42 -12.42 1.56
N VAL A 73 2.65 -11.24 1.00
CA VAL A 73 1.96 -10.00 1.36
C VAL A 73 1.01 -9.59 0.23
N ARG A 74 -0.24 -9.27 0.56
CA ARG A 74 -1.20 -8.73 -0.41
C ARG A 74 -0.77 -7.33 -0.84
N THR A 75 -0.97 -6.98 -2.10
CA THR A 75 -0.54 -5.68 -2.63
C THR A 75 -1.72 -4.92 -3.22
N LEU A 76 -1.87 -3.68 -2.79
CA LEU A 76 -2.92 -2.78 -3.23
C LEU A 76 -2.29 -1.48 -3.68
N ALA A 77 -2.61 -1.00 -4.86
CA ALA A 77 -2.22 0.31 -5.32
C ALA A 77 -3.47 1.19 -5.55
N PHE A 78 -3.36 2.46 -5.21
CA PHE A 78 -4.41 3.43 -5.48
C PHE A 78 -3.86 4.72 -6.06
N GLY A 79 -4.63 5.34 -6.96
CA GLY A 79 -4.21 6.57 -7.63
C GLY A 79 -5.39 7.36 -8.23
N PRO A 80 -5.18 8.61 -8.64
CA PRO A 80 -6.21 9.40 -9.29
C PRO A 80 -6.50 8.85 -10.69
N HIS A 81 -7.77 8.88 -11.09
CA HIS A 81 -8.25 8.32 -12.35
C HIS A 81 -7.60 8.94 -13.59
N VAL A 82 -7.15 10.19 -13.52
CA VAL A 82 -6.44 10.89 -14.60
C VAL A 82 -5.03 10.34 -14.87
N GLN A 83 -4.51 9.46 -14.01
CA GLN A 83 -3.21 8.80 -14.16
C GLN A 83 -3.38 7.32 -14.51
N GLU A 84 -4.12 7.03 -15.59
CA GLU A 84 -4.37 5.67 -16.08
C GLU A 84 -3.07 4.90 -16.34
N GLU A 85 -2.05 5.55 -16.90
CA GLU A 85 -0.73 4.96 -17.12
C GLU A 85 -0.10 4.45 -15.82
N LYS A 86 -0.29 5.14 -14.69
CA LYS A 86 0.24 4.68 -13.41
C LYS A 86 -0.52 3.49 -12.84
N LEU A 87 -1.84 3.48 -13.01
CA LEU A 87 -2.68 2.35 -12.62
C LEU A 87 -2.30 1.12 -13.46
N GLN A 88 -2.11 1.30 -14.76
CA GLN A 88 -1.68 0.25 -15.67
C GLN A 88 -0.29 -0.27 -15.29
N ALA A 89 0.68 0.62 -15.04
CA ALA A 89 2.01 0.24 -14.58
C ALA A 89 1.99 -0.55 -13.26
N ALA A 90 1.05 -0.25 -12.36
CA ALA A 90 0.88 -1.01 -11.12
C ALA A 90 0.38 -2.44 -11.39
N VAL A 91 -0.60 -2.60 -12.29
CA VAL A 91 -1.08 -3.93 -12.73
C VAL A 91 0.05 -4.70 -13.41
N GLU A 92 0.78 -4.07 -14.33
CA GLU A 92 1.89 -4.69 -15.07
C GLU A 92 3.06 -5.08 -14.17
N ALA A 93 3.31 -4.31 -13.09
CA ALA A 93 4.28 -4.66 -12.07
C ALA A 93 3.89 -5.91 -11.26
N GLY A 94 2.62 -6.32 -11.30
CA GLY A 94 2.09 -7.46 -10.57
C GLY A 94 1.47 -7.10 -9.21
N ILE A 95 0.96 -5.88 -9.05
CA ILE A 95 0.12 -5.52 -7.90
C ILE A 95 -1.22 -6.27 -8.00
N GLU A 96 -1.64 -6.87 -6.89
CA GLU A 96 -2.84 -7.73 -6.85
C GLU A 96 -4.14 -6.92 -7.03
N THR A 97 -4.26 -5.77 -6.36
CA THR A 97 -5.45 -4.92 -6.42
C THR A 97 -5.08 -3.50 -6.82
N VAL A 98 -5.72 -2.95 -7.85
CA VAL A 98 -5.51 -1.55 -8.26
C VAL A 98 -6.85 -0.82 -8.30
N MET A 99 -6.95 0.33 -7.64
CA MET A 99 -8.19 1.10 -7.53
C MET A 99 -7.96 2.61 -7.58
N THR A 100 -9.03 3.39 -7.77
CA THR A 100 -8.90 4.85 -7.78
C THR A 100 -8.90 5.43 -6.36
N ASN A 101 -8.42 6.67 -6.17
CA ASN A 101 -8.48 7.36 -4.86
C ASN A 101 -9.89 7.37 -4.24
N GLY A 102 -10.91 7.58 -5.08
CA GLY A 102 -12.31 7.55 -4.64
C GLY A 102 -12.74 6.16 -4.18
N GLN A 103 -12.41 5.12 -4.95
CA GLN A 103 -12.67 3.73 -4.58
C GLN A 103 -11.93 3.33 -3.30
N PHE A 104 -10.66 3.70 -3.17
CA PHE A 104 -9.86 3.45 -1.98
C PHE A 104 -10.50 4.06 -0.74
N ASN A 105 -10.88 5.33 -0.79
CA ASN A 105 -11.52 6.00 0.35
C ASN A 105 -12.90 5.40 0.71
N GLN A 106 -13.66 4.93 -0.27
CA GLN A 106 -14.96 4.28 -0.04
C GLN A 106 -14.81 2.86 0.53
N ASN A 107 -13.83 2.11 0.07
CA ASN A 107 -13.56 0.73 0.51
C ASN A 107 -12.59 0.64 1.69
N LEU A 108 -12.12 1.79 2.20
CA LEU A 108 -11.06 1.86 3.20
C LEU A 108 -11.35 1.02 4.44
N LEU A 109 -12.59 1.05 4.95
CA LEU A 109 -13.03 0.20 6.06
C LEU A 109 -13.17 -1.27 5.65
N GLN A 110 -13.69 -1.54 4.46
CA GLN A 110 -13.89 -2.91 3.95
C GLN A 110 -12.57 -3.65 3.73
N ILE A 111 -11.52 -2.95 3.30
CA ILE A 111 -10.16 -3.50 3.11
C ILE A 111 -9.65 -4.14 4.41
N PHE A 112 -9.92 -3.51 5.57
CA PHE A 112 -9.51 -4.02 6.87
C PHE A 112 -10.56 -4.89 7.56
N SER A 113 -11.80 -4.89 7.07
CA SER A 113 -12.91 -5.67 7.66
C SER A 113 -12.93 -7.14 7.24
N GLY A 114 -12.26 -7.52 6.16
CA GLY A 114 -12.24 -8.89 5.62
C GLY A 114 -11.13 -9.80 6.19
N GLY A 115 -10.68 -9.53 7.41
CA GLY A 115 -9.68 -10.33 8.13
C GLY A 115 -10.28 -11.52 8.85
#